data_AF-A0A358Q1Q5-F1
#
_entry.id   AF-A0A358Q1Q5-F1
#
_cell.length_a   1.000
_cell.length_b   1.000
_cell.length_c   1.000
_cell.angle_alpha   90.00
_cell.angle_beta   90.00
_cell.angle_gamma   90.00
#
_symmetry.space_group_name_H-M   'P 1'
#
loop_
_entity.id
_entity.type
_entity.pdbx_description
1 polymer ?
#
loop_
_entity_poly.entity_id
_entity_poly.type
_entity_poly.pdbx_seq_one_letter_code
_entity_poly.pdbx_strand_id
1 'polypeptide(L)'
;MRRLAASILALAMLVVGAVPAFGAVDQDKLKEIKALHQQMYTIKAQIIDKEVEAGILDQTKAEKIKNAMQERQQRMEQDMDNGEFRGFGHKKGCGHKPSKNSTSAPKTE
;
A
#
# COMPACT_ATOMS: atom_id res chain seq x y z
N MET A 1 -25.20 27.76 -7.03
CA MET A 1 -24.36 26.55 -7.07
C MET A 1 -25.08 25.36 -7.72
N ARG A 2 -25.32 25.39 -9.04
CA ARG A 2 -25.96 24.28 -9.77
C ARG A 2 -25.23 23.91 -11.07
N ARG A 3 -24.04 24.47 -11.30
CA ARG A 3 -23.23 24.25 -12.52
C ARG A 3 -21.88 23.57 -12.25
N LEU A 4 -21.67 23.05 -11.03
CA LEU A 4 -20.45 22.32 -10.67
C LEU A 4 -20.63 20.79 -10.68
N ALA A 5 -21.88 20.30 -10.68
CA ALA A 5 -22.16 18.86 -10.72
C ALA A 5 -21.94 18.23 -12.11
N ALA A 6 -21.99 19.04 -13.17
CA ALA A 6 -21.83 18.56 -14.55
C ALA A 6 -20.36 18.36 -14.96
N SER A 7 -19.38 18.92 -14.22
CA SER A 7 -17.96 18.82 -14.61
C SER A 7 -17.27 17.56 -14.09
N ILE A 8 -17.78 16.93 -13.02
CA ILE A 8 -17.15 15.73 -12.43
C ILE A 8 -17.48 14.47 -13.26
N LEU A 9 -18.66 14.41 -13.87
CA LEU A 9 -19.07 13.26 -14.70
C LEU A 9 -18.37 13.24 -16.07
N ALA A 10 -17.98 14.39 -16.61
CA ALA A 10 -17.31 14.48 -17.91
C ALA A 10 -15.84 14.02 -17.86
N LEU A 11 -15.18 14.09 -16.69
CA LEU A 11 -13.80 13.63 -16.54
C LEU A 11 -13.69 12.09 -16.51
N ALA A 12 -14.79 11.39 -16.25
CA ALA A 12 -14.83 9.93 -16.15
C ALA A 12 -14.89 9.21 -17.52
N MET A 13 -15.20 9.92 -18.61
CA MET A 13 -15.46 9.29 -19.93
C MET A 13 -14.29 9.37 -20.94
N LEU A 14 -13.12 9.88 -20.56
CA LEU A 14 -11.98 10.04 -21.48
C LEU A 14 -10.84 9.02 -21.22
N VAL A 15 -11.18 7.78 -20.90
CA VAL A 15 -10.20 6.68 -20.83
C VAL A 15 -10.55 5.64 -21.89
N VAL A 16 -10.40 6.01 -23.16
CA VAL A 16 -10.40 5.05 -24.27
C VAL A 16 -8.97 4.51 -24.39
N GLY A 17 -8.88 3.18 -24.33
CA GLY A 17 -7.67 2.42 -24.02
C GLY A 17 -6.50 2.63 -24.97
N ALA A 18 -5.36 3.02 -24.38
CA ALA A 18 -4.06 2.57 -24.83
C ALA A 18 -3.65 1.42 -23.89
N VAL A 19 -3.54 0.19 -24.42
CA VAL A 19 -2.94 -0.92 -23.66
C VAL A 19 -1.42 -0.68 -23.69
N PRO A 20 -0.77 -0.37 -22.55
CA PRO A 20 0.65 -0.06 -22.57
C PRO A 20 1.44 -1.33 -22.91
N ALA A 21 2.39 -1.20 -23.84
CA ALA A 21 3.41 -2.20 -24.07
C ALA A 21 4.26 -2.33 -22.80
N PHE A 22 4.22 -3.49 -22.15
CA PHE A 22 5.04 -3.79 -20.97
C PHE A 22 6.52 -3.82 -21.37
N GLY A 23 7.24 -2.70 -21.22
CA GLY A 23 8.64 -2.61 -21.64
C GLY A 23 9.51 -1.62 -20.83
N ALA A 24 8.95 -0.53 -20.31
CA ALA A 24 9.65 0.41 -19.44
C ALA A 24 8.68 1.05 -18.42
N VAL A 25 9.15 1.31 -17.20
CA VAL A 25 8.36 2.02 -16.19
C VAL A 25 8.21 3.48 -16.62
N ASP A 26 6.98 3.90 -16.91
CA ASP A 26 6.63 5.28 -17.18
C ASP A 26 6.79 6.13 -15.90
N GLN A 27 7.74 7.06 -15.93
CA GLN A 27 8.11 7.89 -14.80
C GLN A 27 7.02 8.90 -14.41
N ASP A 28 6.23 9.39 -15.37
CA ASP A 28 5.16 10.32 -15.06
C ASP A 28 3.99 9.58 -14.40
N LYS A 29 3.69 8.36 -14.85
CA LYS A 29 2.75 7.48 -14.15
C LYS A 29 3.25 7.05 -12.77
N LEU A 30 4.55 6.88 -12.59
CA LEU A 30 5.11 6.57 -11.28
C LEU A 30 4.92 7.74 -10.28
N LYS A 31 5.07 8.99 -10.72
CA LYS A 31 4.77 10.19 -9.91
C LYS A 31 3.29 10.26 -9.54
N GLU A 32 2.39 9.99 -10.49
CA GLU A 32 0.93 9.92 -10.22
C GLU A 32 0.62 8.86 -9.14
N ILE A 33 1.24 7.68 -9.24
CA ILE A 33 1.08 6.62 -8.23
C ILE A 33 1.64 7.05 -6.87
N LYS A 34 2.80 7.73 -6.83
CA LYS A 34 3.40 8.27 -5.59
C LYS A 34 2.43 9.23 -4.90
N ALA A 35 1.82 10.14 -5.65
CA ALA A 35 0.84 11.09 -5.14
C ALA A 35 -0.42 10.39 -4.58
N LEU A 36 -0.94 9.36 -5.28
CA LEU A 36 -2.07 8.57 -4.78
C LEU A 36 -1.76 7.84 -3.47
N HIS A 37 -0.55 7.31 -3.35
CA HIS A 37 -0.12 6.65 -2.12
C HIS A 37 0.02 7.64 -0.94
N GLN A 38 0.52 8.85 -1.20
CA GLN A 38 0.56 9.91 -0.18
C GLN A 38 -0.86 10.31 0.28
N GLN A 39 -1.81 10.47 -0.65
CA GLN A 39 -3.21 10.72 -0.30
C GLN A 39 -3.79 9.59 0.57
N MET A 40 -3.49 8.33 0.21
CA MET A 40 -3.92 7.17 0.99
C MET A 40 -3.30 7.14 2.39
N TYR A 41 -2.04 7.55 2.55
CA TYR A 41 -1.41 7.71 3.87
C TYR A 41 -2.18 8.73 4.72
N THR A 42 -2.46 9.91 4.15
CA THR A 42 -3.21 10.98 4.85
C THR A 42 -4.59 10.50 5.29
N ILE A 43 -5.33 9.84 4.41
CA ILE A 43 -6.67 9.31 4.74
C ILE A 43 -6.59 8.29 5.88
N LYS A 44 -5.62 7.36 5.83
CA LYS A 44 -5.45 6.35 6.89
C LYS A 44 -5.07 6.98 8.24
N ALA A 45 -4.22 8.00 8.24
CA ALA A 45 -3.89 8.72 9.47
C ALA A 45 -5.12 9.40 10.09
N GLN A 46 -5.95 10.04 9.26
CA GLN A 46 -7.21 10.63 9.71
C GLN A 46 -8.20 9.59 10.25
N ILE A 47 -8.27 8.41 9.63
CA ILE A 47 -9.09 7.30 10.14
C ILE A 47 -8.62 6.88 11.53
N ILE A 48 -7.30 6.72 11.73
CA ILE A 48 -6.72 6.37 13.03
C ILE A 48 -7.07 7.42 14.08
N ASP A 49 -6.96 8.70 13.75
CA ASP A 49 -7.33 9.78 14.67
C ASP A 49 -8.83 9.70 15.03
N LYS A 50 -9.71 9.40 14.07
CA LYS A 50 -11.14 9.18 14.32
C LYS A 50 -11.45 7.92 15.11
N GLU A 51 -10.66 6.86 14.96
CA GLU A 51 -10.77 5.65 15.80
C GLU A 51 -10.40 5.95 17.25
N VAL A 52 -9.44 6.84 17.50
CA VAL A 52 -9.12 7.33 18.85
C VAL A 52 -10.25 8.19 19.41
N GLU A 53 -10.75 9.15 18.64
CA GLU A 53 -11.88 10.00 19.06
C GLU A 53 -13.14 9.17 19.39
N ALA A 54 -13.38 8.08 18.64
CA ALA A 54 -14.48 7.16 18.87
C ALA A 54 -14.25 6.18 20.03
N GLY A 55 -13.07 6.19 20.67
CA GLY A 55 -12.70 5.26 21.75
C GLY A 55 -12.48 3.81 21.28
N ILE A 56 -12.38 3.58 19.97
CA ILE A 56 -12.09 2.26 19.38
C ILE A 56 -10.61 1.92 19.55
N LEU A 57 -9.75 2.93 19.48
CA LEU A 57 -8.30 2.79 19.54
C LEU A 57 -7.70 3.67 20.64
N ASP A 58 -6.72 3.14 21.35
CA ASP A 58 -5.96 3.90 22.34
C ASP A 58 -4.94 4.83 21.68
N GLN A 59 -4.72 6.01 22.24
CA GLN A 59 -3.76 7.01 21.73
C GLN A 59 -2.35 6.41 21.54
N THR A 60 -1.86 5.64 22.51
CA THR A 60 -0.52 5.02 22.45
C THR A 60 -0.43 4.01 21.30
N LYS A 61 -1.52 3.29 21.03
CA LYS A 61 -1.58 2.34 19.91
C LYS A 61 -1.67 3.09 18.57
N ALA A 62 -2.46 4.15 18.51
CA ALA A 62 -2.58 5.00 17.33
C ALA A 62 -1.24 5.60 16.91
N GLU A 63 -0.43 6.08 17.86
CA GLU A 63 0.91 6.60 17.58
C GLU A 63 1.84 5.52 17.02
N LYS A 64 1.84 4.32 17.61
CA LYS A 64 2.62 3.18 17.09
C LYS A 64 2.22 2.82 15.66
N ILE A 65 0.92 2.82 15.36
CA ILE A 65 0.41 2.52 14.02
C ILE A 65 0.83 3.62 13.03
N LYS A 66 0.67 4.90 13.40
CA LYS A 66 1.07 6.04 12.55
C LYS A 66 2.57 6.02 12.26
N ASN A 67 3.42 5.72 13.24
CA ASN A 67 4.86 5.58 13.04
C ASN A 67 5.20 4.44 12.07
N ALA A 68 4.62 3.25 12.26
CA ALA A 68 4.83 2.12 11.35
C ALA A 68 4.32 2.41 9.92
N MET A 69 3.22 3.15 9.80
CA MET A 69 2.73 3.61 8.50
C MET A 69 3.68 4.59 7.83
N GLN A 70 4.25 5.54 8.58
CA GLN A 70 5.22 6.50 8.07
C GLN A 70 6.49 5.81 7.56
N GLU A 71 7.05 4.88 8.33
CA GLU A 71 8.21 4.08 7.90
C GLU A 71 7.92 3.31 6.61
N ARG A 72 6.71 2.73 6.51
CA ARG A 72 6.28 2.02 5.30
C ARG A 72 6.14 2.95 4.10
N GLN A 73 5.59 4.14 4.30
CA GLN A 73 5.44 5.16 3.27
C GLN A 73 6.83 5.56 2.73
N GLN A 74 7.78 5.85 3.62
CA GLN A 74 9.14 6.22 3.25
C GLN A 74 9.85 5.11 2.46
N ARG A 75 9.76 3.86 2.92
CA ARG A 75 10.35 2.72 2.20
C ARG A 75 9.78 2.60 0.79
N MET A 76 8.46 2.71 0.66
CA MET A 76 7.82 2.60 -0.65
C MET A 76 8.20 3.76 -1.57
N GLU A 77 8.33 4.98 -1.06
CA GLU A 77 8.81 6.12 -1.85
C GLU A 77 10.26 5.89 -2.34
N GLN A 78 11.13 5.33 -1.48
CA GLN A 78 12.48 4.91 -1.88
C GLN A 78 12.46 3.80 -2.94
N ASP A 79 11.61 2.77 -2.77
CA ASP A 79 11.47 1.68 -3.74
C ASP A 79 10.98 2.22 -5.10
N MET A 80 10.09 3.22 -5.10
CA MET A 80 9.65 3.90 -6.33
C MET A 80 10.78 4.67 -6.98
N ASP A 81 11.51 5.49 -6.22
CA ASP A 81 12.60 6.30 -6.74
C ASP A 81 13.76 5.42 -7.29
N ASN A 82 13.95 4.22 -6.72
CA ASN A 82 14.93 3.22 -7.19
C ASN A 82 14.41 2.31 -8.32
N GLY A 83 13.15 2.44 -8.74
CA GLY A 83 12.53 1.59 -9.76
C GLY A 83 12.26 0.14 -9.29
N GLU A 84 12.31 -0.12 -7.99
CA GLU A 84 12.04 -1.41 -7.37
C GLU A 84 10.56 -1.61 -6.98
N PHE A 85 9.73 -0.58 -7.19
CA PHE A 85 8.30 -0.63 -6.90
C PHE A 85 7.57 -1.64 -7.79
N ARG A 86 6.98 -2.66 -7.16
CA ARG A 86 6.33 -3.79 -7.82
C ARG A 86 4.80 -3.73 -7.83
N GLY A 87 4.23 -2.63 -7.33
CA GLY A 87 2.78 -2.44 -7.26
C GLY A 87 2.04 -3.49 -6.43
N PHE A 88 0.72 -3.53 -6.60
CA PHE A 88 -0.13 -4.52 -5.95
C PHE A 88 -0.02 -5.89 -6.63
N GLY A 89 -0.21 -6.97 -5.86
CA GLY A 89 -0.30 -8.33 -6.41
C GLY A 89 1.05 -9.03 -6.67
N HIS A 90 2.18 -8.33 -6.63
CA HIS A 90 3.50 -8.96 -6.65
C HIS A 90 3.84 -9.59 -5.30
N LYS A 91 3.21 -10.74 -4.99
CA LYS A 91 3.70 -11.60 -3.90
C LYS A 91 4.97 -12.30 -4.37
N LYS A 92 6.14 -11.90 -3.84
CA LYS A 92 7.24 -12.85 -3.70
C LYS A 92 6.68 -13.99 -2.86
N GLY A 93 6.47 -15.15 -3.47
CA GLY A 93 5.88 -16.31 -2.80
C GLY A 93 6.57 -16.54 -1.47
N CYS A 94 5.83 -16.40 -0.38
CA CYS A 94 6.26 -16.86 0.92
C CYS A 94 6.26 -18.39 0.83
N GLY A 95 7.35 -18.95 0.31
CA GLY A 95 7.60 -20.38 0.36
C GLY A 95 7.53 -20.78 1.83
N HIS A 96 6.47 -21.49 2.21
CA HIS A 96 6.41 -22.19 3.48
C HIS A 96 7.65 -23.08 3.55
N LYS A 97 8.60 -22.77 4.44
CA LYS A 97 9.60 -23.77 4.84
C LYS A 97 8.82 -24.89 5.53
N PRO A 98 8.89 -26.16 5.07
CA PRO A 98 8.29 -27.25 5.83
C PRO A 98 9.04 -27.38 7.16
N SER A 99 8.30 -27.30 8.26
CA SER A 99 8.80 -27.65 9.59
C SER A 99 9.20 -29.12 9.57
N LYS A 100 10.49 -29.41 9.54
CA LYS A 100 10.99 -30.76 9.82
C LYS A 100 10.91 -30.97 11.33
N ASN A 101 9.79 -31.50 11.80
CA ASN A 101 9.73 -32.10 13.13
C ASN A 101 10.52 -33.41 13.07
N SER A 102 11.80 -33.37 13.40
CA SER A 102 12.59 -34.58 13.66
C SER A 102 12.30 -35.04 15.09
N THR A 103 11.29 -35.89 15.23
CA THR A 103 11.12 -36.76 16.40
C THR A 103 12.23 -37.80 16.35
N SER A 104 13.33 -37.58 17.07
CA SER A 104 14.29 -38.64 17.35
C SER A 104 13.79 -39.45 18.55
N ALA A 105 13.25 -40.63 18.29
CA ALA A 105 12.98 -41.65 19.29
C ALA A 105 14.31 -42.10 19.96
N PRO A 106 14.30 -42.47 21.26
CA PRO A 106 15.50 -42.98 21.92
C PRO A 106 15.81 -44.40 21.43
N LYS A 107 17.08 -44.65 21.09
CA LYS A 107 17.59 -46.00 20.82
C LYS A 107 17.85 -46.69 22.15
N THR A 108 17.14 -47.79 22.41
CA THR A 108 17.52 -48.83 23.35
C THR A 108 18.13 -49.98 22.56
N GLU A 109 19.38 -50.32 22.86
CA GLU A 109 19.96 -51.68 22.87
C GLU A 109 21.25 -51.65 23.69
#